data_AF-A0AA35KMH3-F1
#
_entry.id   AF-A0AA35KMH3-F1
#
_cell.length_a   1.000
_cell.length_b   1.000
_cell.length_c   1.000
_cell.angle_alpha   90.00
_cell.angle_beta   90.00
_cell.angle_gamma   90.00
#
_symmetry.space_group_name_H-M   'P 1'
#
loop_
_entity.id
_entity.type
_entity.pdbx_description
1 polymer ?
#
loop_
_entity_poly.entity_id
_entity_poly.type
_entity_poly.pdbx_seq_one_letter_code
_entity_poly.pdbx_strand_id
1 'polypeptide(L)'
;MSFPIAAAWTNIEGLSEGKRFLIQGFVRPYTKRFAVNFLCANGDIAFHFNPRFDTLKPMVVCNTQMKSKKQLWESWKSDDVFWGEEEIAPSTPFKQNSSFEMTINVESGCYQVYVNGNRFLEYKHRVALKEIQTLEVKGDVSVNRFEFSEIKAPPPYSPPNSGDTTYNKEEKRAPEAKSTK
;
A
#
# COMPACT_ATOMS: atom_id res chain seq x y z
N MET A 1 0.21 -22.56 -17.10
CA MET A 1 -0.07 -21.13 -17.37
C MET A 1 -1.13 -20.70 -16.37
N SER A 2 -0.82 -19.76 -15.47
CA SER A 2 -1.82 -19.21 -14.55
C SER A 2 -2.67 -18.21 -15.33
N PHE A 3 -3.98 -18.42 -15.38
CA PHE A 3 -4.89 -17.47 -16.01
C PHE A 3 -5.08 -16.27 -15.08
N PRO A 4 -5.05 -15.03 -15.60
CA PRO A 4 -5.30 -13.87 -14.76
C PRO A 4 -6.71 -13.92 -14.16
N ILE A 5 -6.80 -13.62 -12.87
CA ILE A 5 -8.09 -13.61 -12.16
C ILE A 5 -8.82 -12.30 -12.49
N ALA A 6 -10.08 -12.40 -12.92
CA ALA A 6 -10.92 -11.26 -13.33
C ALA A 6 -11.29 -10.32 -12.17
N ALA A 7 -11.21 -10.79 -10.93
CA ALA A 7 -11.32 -10.01 -9.70
C ALA A 7 -10.51 -10.72 -8.61
N ALA A 8 -9.73 -9.98 -7.84
CA ALA A 8 -8.94 -10.53 -6.74
C ALA A 8 -9.36 -9.85 -5.43
N TRP A 9 -9.51 -10.63 -4.37
CA TRP A 9 -9.66 -10.09 -3.03
C TRP A 9 -8.75 -10.87 -2.08
N THR A 10 -8.26 -10.20 -1.04
CA THR A 10 -7.63 -10.87 0.09
C THR A 10 -8.09 -10.25 1.38
N ASN A 11 -8.24 -11.10 2.39
CA ASN A 11 -8.29 -10.62 3.77
C ASN A 11 -6.89 -10.12 4.16
N ILE A 12 -6.82 -8.98 4.83
CA ILE A 12 -5.57 -8.33 5.29
C ILE A 12 -5.49 -8.26 6.82
N GLU A 13 -6.47 -8.88 7.51
CA GLU A 13 -6.57 -9.06 8.97
C GLU A 13 -6.42 -7.76 9.77
N GLY A 14 -7.02 -6.68 9.27
CA GLY A 14 -6.91 -5.34 9.86
C GLY A 14 -5.76 -4.54 9.28
N LEU A 15 -5.99 -3.25 8.99
CA LEU A 15 -4.95 -2.38 8.47
C LEU A 15 -4.23 -1.62 9.60
N SER A 16 -2.93 -1.43 9.46
CA SER A 16 -2.08 -0.64 10.36
C SER A 16 -1.09 0.18 9.56
N GLU A 17 -0.59 1.25 10.18
CA GLU A 17 0.53 2.02 9.65
C GLU A 17 1.74 1.10 9.41
N GLY A 18 2.49 1.40 8.36
CA GLY A 18 3.66 0.62 7.94
C GLY A 18 3.32 -0.53 7.00
N LYS A 19 2.05 -0.90 6.80
CA LYS A 19 1.71 -1.91 5.79
C LYS A 19 1.92 -1.39 4.38
N ARG A 20 2.45 -2.26 3.51
CA ARG A 20 2.62 -2.04 2.07
C ARG A 20 1.89 -3.11 1.28
N PHE A 21 1.20 -2.70 0.23
CA PHE A 21 0.52 -3.59 -0.72
C PHE A 21 1.14 -3.45 -2.09
N LEU A 22 1.40 -4.57 -2.75
CA LEU A 22 1.89 -4.66 -4.12
C LEU A 22 0.84 -5.38 -4.97
N ILE A 23 0.41 -4.73 -6.06
CA ILE A 23 -0.53 -5.28 -7.02
C ILE A 23 0.14 -5.18 -8.39
N GLN A 24 0.38 -6.32 -9.03
CA GLN A 24 0.78 -6.36 -10.44
C GLN A 24 -0.36 -6.91 -11.26
N GLY A 25 -0.70 -6.20 -12.31
CA GLY A 25 -1.85 -6.54 -13.14
C GLY A 25 -1.74 -6.04 -14.56
N PHE A 26 -2.81 -6.26 -15.30
CA PHE A 26 -2.96 -5.88 -16.69
C PHE A 26 -4.32 -5.22 -16.91
N VAL A 27 -4.32 -4.00 -17.45
CA VAL A 27 -5.54 -3.31 -17.87
C VAL A 27 -5.94 -3.89 -19.22
N ARG A 28 -7.16 -4.45 -19.31
CA ARG A 28 -7.63 -5.11 -20.54
C ARG A 28 -7.80 -4.11 -21.70
N PRO A 29 -7.81 -4.60 -22.96
CA PRO A 29 -8.27 -3.78 -24.08
C PRO A 29 -9.71 -3.29 -23.85
N TYR A 30 -10.00 -2.06 -24.29
CA TYR A 30 -11.34 -1.46 -24.20
C TYR A 30 -11.92 -1.35 -22.78
N THR A 31 -11.09 -1.48 -21.73
CA THR A 31 -11.48 -1.26 -20.33
C THR A 31 -12.19 0.07 -20.19
N LYS A 32 -13.40 0.06 -19.64
CA LYS A 32 -14.08 1.31 -19.25
C LYS A 32 -13.58 1.78 -17.90
N ARG A 33 -13.60 0.89 -16.91
CA ARG A 33 -13.20 1.18 -15.52
C ARG A 33 -12.69 -0.07 -14.82
N PHE A 34 -11.84 0.13 -13.82
CA PHE A 34 -11.56 -0.87 -12.79
C PHE A 34 -11.39 -0.18 -11.44
N ALA A 35 -11.38 -0.94 -10.36
CA ALA A 35 -11.25 -0.39 -9.01
C ALA A 35 -10.30 -1.22 -8.16
N VAL A 36 -9.60 -0.52 -7.27
CA VAL A 36 -8.87 -1.08 -6.13
C VAL A 36 -9.50 -0.49 -4.86
N ASN A 37 -9.99 -1.35 -3.97
CA ASN A 37 -10.80 -0.96 -2.82
C ASN A 37 -10.22 -1.48 -1.51
N PHE A 38 -10.05 -0.62 -0.53
CA PHE A 38 -9.99 -1.06 0.87
C PHE A 38 -11.40 -1.12 1.44
N LEU A 39 -11.83 -2.32 1.81
CA LEU A 39 -13.16 -2.59 2.36
C LEU A 39 -13.09 -2.81 3.86
N CYS A 40 -14.07 -2.24 4.56
CA CYS A 40 -14.30 -2.47 5.97
C CYS A 40 -15.06 -3.78 6.20
N ALA A 41 -15.00 -4.30 7.43
CA ALA A 41 -15.71 -5.51 7.83
C ALA A 41 -17.22 -5.46 7.55
N ASN A 42 -17.81 -4.26 7.66
CA ASN A 42 -19.23 -4.01 7.46
C ASN A 42 -19.62 -3.78 5.98
N GLY A 43 -18.66 -3.83 5.06
CA GLY A 43 -18.85 -3.59 3.62
C GLY A 43 -18.67 -2.14 3.16
N ASP A 44 -18.35 -1.20 4.06
CA ASP A 44 -17.99 0.17 3.67
C ASP A 44 -16.68 0.17 2.85
N ILE A 45 -16.52 1.13 1.94
CA ILE A 45 -15.30 1.32 1.15
C ILE A 45 -14.53 2.49 1.74
N ALA A 46 -13.46 2.19 2.48
CA ALA A 46 -12.60 3.20 3.12
C ALA A 46 -11.71 3.95 2.11
N PHE A 47 -11.35 3.29 1.02
CA PHE A 47 -10.62 3.90 -0.09
C PHE A 47 -11.02 3.21 -1.38
N HIS A 48 -11.71 3.94 -2.26
CA HIS A 48 -12.09 3.53 -3.60
C HIS A 48 -11.16 4.21 -4.60
N PHE A 49 -10.21 3.49 -5.19
CA PHE A 49 -9.34 3.99 -6.25
C PHE A 49 -9.85 3.51 -7.60
N ASN A 50 -10.31 4.43 -8.46
CA ASN A 50 -11.04 4.07 -9.68
C ASN A 50 -10.49 4.77 -10.93
N PRO A 51 -9.60 4.10 -11.68
CA PRO A 51 -9.25 4.53 -13.03
C PRO A 51 -10.44 4.42 -13.98
N ARG A 52 -10.75 5.53 -14.67
CA ARG A 52 -11.85 5.69 -15.63
C ARG A 52 -11.28 6.06 -17.00
N PHE A 53 -11.66 5.30 -18.02
CA PHE A 53 -11.29 5.49 -19.43
C PHE A 53 -12.49 5.86 -20.30
N ASP A 54 -13.71 5.79 -19.76
CA ASP A 54 -14.97 6.15 -20.40
C ASP A 54 -15.31 7.64 -20.23
N THR A 55 -14.30 8.48 -20.08
CA THR A 55 -14.36 9.94 -19.96
C THR A 55 -13.63 10.58 -21.14
N LEU A 56 -13.91 11.85 -21.44
CA LEU A 56 -13.22 12.58 -22.53
C LEU A 56 -11.68 12.55 -22.38
N LYS A 57 -11.20 12.65 -21.14
CA LYS A 57 -9.81 12.44 -20.77
C LYS A 57 -9.75 11.35 -19.69
N PRO A 58 -8.98 10.26 -19.89
CA PRO A 58 -8.80 9.25 -18.87
C PRO A 58 -8.27 9.83 -17.57
N MET A 59 -8.80 9.36 -16.43
CA MET A 59 -8.54 9.92 -15.11
C MET A 59 -8.61 8.85 -14.03
N VAL A 60 -8.15 9.18 -12.82
CA VAL A 60 -8.38 8.37 -11.63
C VAL A 60 -9.22 9.18 -10.66
N VAL A 61 -10.24 8.55 -10.11
CA VAL A 61 -11.10 9.13 -9.08
C VAL A 61 -10.95 8.33 -7.80
N CYS A 62 -10.77 9.03 -6.69
CA CYS A 62 -10.66 8.48 -5.35
C CYS A 62 -11.85 8.90 -4.50
N ASN A 63 -12.46 7.98 -3.75
CA ASN A 63 -13.54 8.34 -2.83
C ASN A 63 -13.70 7.33 -1.68
N THR A 64 -14.63 7.59 -0.77
CA THR A 64 -15.06 6.75 0.34
C THR A 64 -16.56 6.52 0.22
N GLN A 65 -17.01 5.28 0.40
CA GLN A 65 -18.42 4.91 0.40
C GLN A 65 -18.79 4.34 1.77
N MET A 66 -19.83 4.85 2.41
CA MET A 66 -20.33 4.33 3.69
C MET A 66 -21.80 3.98 3.59
N LYS A 67 -22.25 2.99 4.36
CA LYS A 67 -23.68 2.72 4.55
C LYS A 67 -24.38 3.94 5.16
N SER A 68 -25.56 4.24 4.64
CA SER A 68 -26.42 5.31 5.14
C SER A 68 -26.85 5.01 6.57
N LYS A 69 -26.74 6.01 7.46
CA LYS A 69 -27.25 5.94 8.84
C LYS A 69 -28.71 6.41 8.96
N LYS A 70 -29.49 6.42 7.87
CA LYS A 70 -30.90 6.85 7.92
C LYS A 70 -31.64 6.07 9.00
N GLN A 71 -32.38 6.82 9.82
CA GLN A 71 -32.78 6.43 11.17
C GLN A 71 -33.51 5.08 11.25
N LEU A 72 -33.11 4.35 12.29
CA LEU A 72 -33.43 3.01 12.79
C LEU A 72 -34.90 2.51 12.75
N TRP A 73 -35.88 3.27 12.28
CA TRP A 73 -37.28 2.83 12.31
C TRP A 73 -37.72 2.05 11.05
N GLU A 74 -36.91 2.03 9.98
CA GLU A 74 -37.15 1.24 8.76
C GLU A 74 -35.97 0.27 8.43
N SER A 75 -35.34 -0.27 9.48
CA SER A 75 -34.06 -1.02 9.44
C SER A 75 -34.00 -2.26 8.52
N TRP A 76 -35.11 -2.74 7.99
CA TRP A 76 -35.16 -3.96 7.16
C TRP A 76 -34.94 -3.67 5.66
N LYS A 77 -34.85 -2.39 5.25
CA LYS A 77 -34.84 -2.00 3.83
C LYS A 77 -33.62 -1.23 3.32
N SER A 78 -32.74 -0.68 4.16
CA SER A 78 -31.74 0.27 3.64
C SER A 78 -30.37 -0.37 3.36
N ASP A 79 -30.20 -0.90 2.15
CA ASP A 79 -28.89 -1.09 1.50
C ASP A 79 -28.33 0.23 0.92
N ASP A 80 -28.92 1.37 1.30
CA ASP A 80 -28.51 2.69 0.84
C ASP A 80 -27.07 2.97 1.26
N VAL A 81 -26.27 3.40 0.28
CA VAL A 81 -24.89 3.85 0.48
C VAL A 81 -24.75 5.32 0.12
N PHE A 82 -23.81 5.99 0.77
CA PHE A 82 -23.45 7.37 0.52
C PHE A 82 -21.98 7.46 0.11
N TRP A 83 -21.72 8.16 -0.99
CA TRP A 83 -20.37 8.49 -1.46
C TRP A 83 -19.98 9.87 -0.92
N GLY A 84 -18.75 9.98 -0.40
CA GLY A 84 -18.18 11.27 0.00
C GLY A 84 -17.81 12.16 -1.17
N GLU A 85 -17.01 13.19 -0.90
CA GLU A 85 -16.45 14.07 -1.94
C GLU A 85 -15.38 13.34 -2.76
N GLU A 86 -15.54 13.34 -4.09
CA GLU A 86 -14.58 12.76 -5.03
C GLU A 86 -13.28 13.58 -5.08
N GLU A 87 -12.13 12.90 -5.05
CA GLU A 87 -10.82 13.47 -5.35
C GLU A 87 -10.37 12.99 -6.73
N ILE A 88 -10.15 13.92 -7.66
CA ILE A 88 -9.80 13.59 -9.05
C ILE A 88 -8.31 13.85 -9.27
N ALA A 89 -7.57 12.82 -9.69
CA ALA A 89 -6.16 12.97 -10.04
C ALA A 89 -6.00 13.77 -11.36
N PRO A 90 -4.96 14.60 -11.50
CA PRO A 90 -4.76 15.46 -12.68
C PRO A 90 -4.48 14.69 -13.98
N SER A 91 -3.97 13.46 -13.85
CA SER A 91 -3.68 12.53 -14.94
C SER A 91 -3.87 11.09 -14.46
N THR A 92 -3.83 10.14 -15.41
CA THR A 92 -3.80 8.71 -15.09
C THR A 92 -2.47 8.09 -15.52
N PRO A 93 -1.84 7.26 -14.69
CA PRO A 93 -0.65 6.50 -15.06
C PRO A 93 -1.01 5.20 -15.81
N PHE A 94 -2.30 4.86 -15.91
CA PHE A 94 -2.78 3.63 -16.53
C PHE A 94 -3.07 3.83 -18.02
N LYS A 95 -2.82 2.78 -18.79
CA LYS A 95 -3.15 2.69 -20.21
C LYS A 95 -3.92 1.39 -20.45
N GLN A 96 -4.90 1.42 -21.34
CA GLN A 96 -5.56 0.19 -21.80
C GLN A 96 -4.55 -0.72 -22.49
N ASN A 97 -4.79 -2.04 -22.43
CA ASN A 97 -3.90 -3.05 -23.01
C ASN A 97 -2.44 -2.92 -22.52
N SER A 98 -2.24 -2.69 -21.23
CA SER A 98 -0.91 -2.49 -20.64
C SER A 98 -0.82 -3.06 -19.24
N SER A 99 0.35 -3.59 -18.91
CA SER A 99 0.68 -4.01 -17.54
C SER A 99 0.89 -2.80 -16.64
N PHE A 100 0.66 -2.98 -15.35
CA PHE A 100 0.98 -2.02 -14.32
C PHE A 100 1.52 -2.70 -13.07
N GLU A 101 2.30 -1.96 -12.31
CA GLU A 101 2.62 -2.23 -10.92
C GLU A 101 2.07 -1.09 -10.06
N MET A 102 1.23 -1.42 -9.09
CA MET A 102 0.72 -0.48 -8.10
C MET A 102 1.27 -0.85 -6.74
N THR A 103 1.79 0.14 -6.02
CA THR A 103 2.12 0.03 -4.60
C THR A 103 1.26 0.99 -3.80
N ILE A 104 0.73 0.52 -2.67
CA ILE A 104 0.06 1.37 -1.69
C ILE A 104 0.78 1.22 -0.35
N ASN A 105 1.38 2.30 0.14
CA ASN A 105 1.90 2.37 1.50
C ASN A 105 0.83 2.97 2.41
N VAL A 106 0.65 2.37 3.59
CA VAL A 106 -0.23 2.89 4.64
C VAL A 106 0.61 3.73 5.59
N GLU A 107 0.54 5.03 5.43
CA GLU A 107 1.20 6.00 6.30
C GLU A 107 0.24 6.43 7.43
N SER A 108 0.75 7.09 8.48
CA SER A 108 -0.06 7.55 9.63
C SER A 108 -1.32 8.35 9.25
N GLY A 109 -1.27 9.15 8.18
CA GLY A 109 -2.36 10.06 7.79
C GLY A 109 -2.99 9.81 6.42
N CYS A 110 -2.40 8.96 5.58
CA CYS A 110 -2.88 8.74 4.22
C CYS A 110 -2.47 7.38 3.64
N TYR A 111 -3.12 7.02 2.53
CA TYR A 111 -2.63 6.02 1.60
C TYR A 111 -1.72 6.73 0.60
N GLN A 112 -0.44 6.35 0.54
CA GLN A 112 0.49 6.86 -0.45
C GLN A 112 0.61 5.87 -1.61
N VAL A 113 0.18 6.30 -2.79
CA VAL A 113 0.05 5.44 -3.97
C VAL A 113 1.17 5.69 -4.96
N TYR A 114 1.79 4.61 -5.41
CA TYR A 114 2.77 4.60 -6.48
C TYR A 114 2.27 3.73 -7.63
N VAL A 115 2.53 4.16 -8.87
CA VAL A 115 2.26 3.36 -10.06
C VAL A 115 3.51 3.33 -10.94
N ASN A 116 3.95 2.13 -11.31
CA ASN A 116 5.15 1.87 -12.10
C ASN A 116 6.39 2.58 -11.50
N GLY A 117 6.58 2.44 -10.18
CA GLY A 117 7.69 3.02 -9.42
C GLY A 117 7.58 4.53 -9.12
N ASN A 118 6.60 5.24 -9.68
CA ASN A 118 6.46 6.69 -9.52
C ASN A 118 5.37 7.02 -8.50
N ARG A 119 5.62 7.99 -7.60
CA ARG A 119 4.59 8.50 -6.68
C ARG A 119 3.48 9.15 -7.50
N PHE A 120 2.25 8.71 -7.28
CA PHE A 120 1.11 9.11 -8.09
C PHE A 120 0.15 10.03 -7.33
N LEU A 121 -0.37 9.58 -6.19
CA LEU A 121 -1.27 10.39 -5.36
C LEU A 121 -1.20 10.01 -3.89
N GLU A 122 -1.81 10.84 -3.06
CA GLU A 122 -2.10 10.55 -1.66
C GLU A 122 -3.58 10.70 -1.43
N TYR A 123 -4.16 9.81 -0.63
CA TYR A 123 -5.55 9.90 -0.21
C TYR A 123 -5.62 9.87 1.31
N LYS A 124 -6.15 10.93 1.93
CA LYS A 124 -6.22 11.04 3.39
C LYS A 124 -7.16 9.99 3.97
N HIS A 125 -6.81 9.44 5.13
CA HIS A 125 -7.68 8.49 5.82
C HIS A 125 -9.00 9.16 6.21
N ARG A 126 -10.12 8.65 5.69
CA ARG A 126 -11.48 9.07 6.08
C ARG A 126 -12.18 8.05 6.99
N VAL A 127 -11.59 6.88 7.15
CA VAL A 127 -12.06 5.76 7.99
C VAL A 127 -10.88 5.25 8.82
N ALA A 128 -11.15 4.78 10.03
CA ALA A 128 -10.12 4.21 10.90
C ALA A 128 -9.55 2.91 10.32
N LEU A 129 -8.22 2.79 10.27
CA LEU A 129 -7.50 1.65 9.66
C LEU A 129 -7.94 0.29 10.20
N LYS A 130 -8.22 0.21 11.50
CA LYS A 130 -8.66 -1.03 12.18
C LYS A 130 -9.97 -1.61 11.64
N GLU A 131 -10.82 -0.80 11.00
CA GLU A 131 -12.10 -1.26 10.44
C GLU A 131 -11.91 -1.99 9.10
N ILE A 132 -10.76 -1.80 8.45
CA ILE A 132 -10.45 -2.27 7.10
C ILE A 132 -9.91 -3.69 7.17
N GLN A 133 -10.57 -4.62 6.48
CA GLN A 133 -10.24 -6.04 6.54
C GLN A 133 -9.94 -6.65 5.17
N THR A 134 -10.30 -6.00 4.08
CA THR A 134 -10.15 -6.59 2.74
C THR A 134 -9.56 -5.58 1.77
N LEU A 135 -8.64 -6.03 0.92
CA LEU A 135 -8.26 -5.33 -0.30
C LEU A 135 -8.90 -6.07 -1.48
N GLU A 136 -9.70 -5.36 -2.27
CA GLU A 136 -10.43 -5.88 -3.43
C GLU A 136 -9.94 -5.17 -4.71
N VAL A 137 -9.75 -5.94 -5.78
CA VAL A 137 -9.50 -5.45 -7.13
C VAL A 137 -10.60 -6.00 -8.04
N LYS A 138 -11.36 -5.14 -8.70
CA LYS A 138 -12.50 -5.53 -9.56
C LYS A 138 -12.65 -4.69 -10.82
N GLY A 139 -13.48 -5.16 -11.75
CA GLY A 139 -13.77 -4.49 -13.01
C GLY A 139 -12.92 -5.01 -14.17
N ASP A 140 -12.59 -4.16 -15.14
CA ASP A 140 -11.89 -4.58 -16.36
C ASP A 140 -10.37 -4.64 -16.21
N VAL A 141 -9.92 -5.49 -15.30
CA VAL A 141 -8.51 -5.67 -14.94
C VAL A 141 -8.22 -7.15 -14.69
N SER A 142 -6.95 -7.50 -14.81
CA SER A 142 -6.41 -8.82 -14.57
C SER A 142 -5.32 -8.72 -13.51
N VAL A 143 -5.39 -9.53 -12.45
CA VAL A 143 -4.38 -9.53 -11.39
C VAL A 143 -3.50 -10.76 -11.55
N ASN A 144 -2.19 -10.52 -11.62
CA ASN A 144 -1.18 -11.56 -11.79
C ASN A 144 -0.43 -11.83 -10.49
N ARG A 145 -0.19 -10.78 -9.69
CA ARG A 145 0.49 -10.86 -8.41
C ARG A 145 -0.16 -9.92 -7.42
N PHE A 146 -0.30 -10.42 -6.21
CA PHE A 146 -0.81 -9.67 -5.07
C PHE A 146 0.03 -10.05 -3.86
N GLU A 147 0.63 -9.05 -3.20
CA GLU A 147 1.42 -9.26 -1.98
C GLU A 147 1.21 -8.11 -1.01
N PHE A 148 1.38 -8.40 0.29
CA PHE A 148 1.47 -7.36 1.30
C PHE A 148 2.55 -7.70 2.33
N SER A 149 3.14 -6.67 2.91
CA SER A 149 4.25 -6.77 3.86
C SER A 149 4.22 -5.62 4.84
N GLU A 150 4.78 -5.82 6.03
CA GLU A 150 5.13 -4.72 6.92
C GLU A 150 6.41 -4.03 6.42
N ILE A 151 6.37 -2.70 6.28
CA ILE A 151 7.56 -1.87 6.13
C ILE A 151 8.23 -1.86 7.50
N LYS A 152 9.16 -2.80 7.70
CA LYS A 152 10.01 -2.78 8.89
C LYS A 152 10.78 -1.47 8.87
N ALA A 153 10.57 -0.62 9.89
CA ALA A 153 11.49 0.46 10.16
C ALA A 153 12.91 -0.13 10.24
N PRO A 154 13.94 0.54 9.70
CA PRO A 154 15.31 0.14 10.00
C PRO A 154 15.45 0.04 11.52
N PRO A 155 16.12 -1.01 12.05
CA PRO A 155 16.28 -1.15 13.49
C PRO A 155 16.88 0.16 14.03
N PRO A 156 16.43 0.64 15.21
CA PRO A 156 17.07 1.79 15.84
C PRO A 156 18.57 1.51 15.90
N TYR A 157 19.35 2.43 15.34
CA TYR A 157 20.81 2.32 15.25
C TYR A 157 21.33 1.99 16.66
N SER A 158 21.77 0.75 16.88
CA SER A 158 22.44 0.39 18.12
C SER A 158 23.89 0.86 17.94
N PRO A 159 24.34 1.92 18.62
CA PRO A 159 25.76 2.27 18.56
C PRO A 159 26.57 1.06 19.01
N PRO A 160 27.69 0.74 18.35
CA PRO A 160 28.56 -0.34 18.78
C PRO A 160 28.94 -0.11 20.23
N ASN A 161 28.74 -1.14 21.05
CA ASN A 161 29.05 -1.15 22.47
C ASN A 161 30.53 -0.78 22.64
N SER A 162 30.82 0.47 23.03
CA SER A 162 32.18 0.93 23.32
C SER A 162 32.59 0.37 24.67
N GLY A 163 32.91 -0.92 24.68
CA GLY A 163 33.20 -1.67 25.89
C GLY A 163 34.10 -2.86 25.57
N ASP A 164 35.23 -2.60 24.92
CA ASP A 164 36.39 -3.49 25.01
C ASP A 164 37.69 -2.70 24.81
N THR A 165 38.16 -2.08 25.90
CA THR A 165 39.54 -1.57 26.01
C THR A 165 40.35 -2.50 26.90
N THR A 166 40.59 -3.72 26.46
CA THR A 166 41.80 -4.45 26.86
C THR A 166 42.88 -4.23 25.81
N TYR A 167 43.54 -3.06 25.87
CA TYR A 167 44.87 -2.91 25.30
C TYR A 167 45.82 -3.79 26.10
N ASN A 168 46.13 -4.97 25.57
CA ASN A 168 47.15 -5.87 26.09
C ASN A 168 48.51 -5.16 26.11
N LYS A 169 49.02 -4.94 27.31
CA LYS A 169 50.34 -4.38 27.58
C LYS A 169 51.28 -5.55 27.92
N GLU A 170 51.68 -6.32 26.92
CA GLU A 170 52.75 -7.33 27.09
C GLU A 170 53.89 -7.13 26.09
N GLU A 171 55.02 -6.74 26.69
CA GLU A 171 56.39 -7.19 26.40
C GLU A 171 57.06 -6.82 25.06
N LYS A 172 57.57 -5.58 24.98
CA LYS A 172 58.78 -5.30 24.19
C LYS A 172 60.02 -5.56 25.05
N ARG A 173 60.54 -6.79 25.01
CA ARG A 173 61.89 -7.11 25.51
C ARG A 173 62.92 -6.63 24.48
N ALA A 174 63.79 -5.72 24.88
CA ALA A 174 64.88 -5.22 24.05
C ALA A 174 65.96 -6.30 23.84
N PRO A 175 66.59 -6.42 22.66
CA PRO A 175 67.76 -7.26 22.49
C PRO A 175 69.01 -6.59 23.06
N GLU A 176 69.76 -7.36 23.84
CA GLU A 176 71.05 -7.02 24.44
C GLU A 176 72.09 -6.63 23.38
N ALA A 177 72.80 -5.53 23.64
CA ALA A 177 73.93 -5.09 22.84
C ALA A 177 75.13 -6.03 23.07
N LYS A 178 75.62 -6.67 22.00
CA LYS A 178 76.93 -7.32 21.97
C LYS A 178 78.01 -6.27 21.77
N SER A 179 78.86 -6.10 22.77
CA SER A 179 80.15 -5.40 22.68
C SER A 179 81.23 -6.42 22.35
N THR A 180 82.01 -6.22 21.27
CA THR A 180 83.46 -6.44 21.29
C THR A 180 84.18 -5.94 20.03
N LYS A 181 85.20 -5.11 20.30
CA LYS A 181 86.46 -4.82 19.58
C LYS A 181 86.41 -4.19 18.18
#